data_AF-A0A1G2Z782-F1
#
_entry.id   AF-A0A1G2Z782-F1
#
_cell.length_a   1.000
_cell.length_b   1.000
_cell.length_c   1.000
_cell.angle_alpha   90.00
_cell.angle_beta   90.00
_cell.angle_gamma   90.00
#
_symmetry.space_group_name_H-M   'P 1'
#
loop_
_entity.id
_entity.type
_entity.pdbx_description
1 polymer ?
#
loop_
_entity_poly.entity_id
_entity_poly.type
_entity_poly.pdbx_seq_one_letter_code
_entity_poly.pdbx_strand_id
1 'polypeptide(L)'
;MAHVCESTLHAETSILSCIDRARMTFSKATSREDRSTIGQFLTPASIARFMASLFERNVAAVRILDPGAGSGSLFAALTEQLISKPDRPESIEVVAYETDVSIVPHLGNTMELCRQLCAEAGVAYQGTVRCEDFISVAVAQLNNHLFATSPDDFTHVILNPPYKKINGETQTRKILSSAGIEASNLYAAFVWLAVCLTRPGGEIVAITPRSFCNGPYFRRFRKALLSLVDLRHIHAFESRKEAFADDSVLQENVIFHAARNEHQTATVKISVSRGLDFSDMQVREVSFQNVVVPTDPDAFIHLLEKDDARQVMERMSQFSATLDELGIEVSTGRVVDFRAREFLREDPQPGTVPLIYPCHFEDGFVHWPLKGGRKPNAIASSNGTADLFVPAGYYVLTKRFTAKEERRRIVGVVYDPTRIDSPQVGFENHLNYFHCRGHGLPPDLARGLAVFLNSSLLDQYFRLFSGHTQVNATDLRKMRYPSREQMSQLGREMTSTLPDQQSIDAAVEKVHNENGQTYNRHG
;
A
#
# COMPACT_ATOMS: atom_id res chain seq x y z
N MET A 1 6.37 25.50 56.07
CA MET A 1 6.42 24.06 55.79
C MET A 1 5.09 23.68 55.15
N ALA A 2 5.13 23.31 53.85
CA ALA A 2 4.10 22.72 52.97
C ALA A 2 2.74 23.47 52.90
N HIS A 3 2.24 24.05 51.79
CA HIS A 3 2.41 23.86 50.34
C HIS A 3 2.36 22.40 49.87
N VAL A 4 1.15 21.84 49.77
CA VAL A 4 0.72 20.90 48.72
C VAL A 4 -0.81 21.02 48.58
N CYS A 5 -1.29 20.88 47.35
CA CYS A 5 -2.67 20.53 46.94
C CYS A 5 -3.58 21.67 46.46
N GLU A 6 -3.19 22.33 45.36
CA GLU A 6 -4.12 22.87 44.36
C GLU A 6 -3.47 22.69 42.97
N SER A 7 -3.50 21.47 42.43
CA SER A 7 -3.10 21.22 41.02
C SER A 7 -3.64 19.89 40.50
N THR A 8 -4.96 19.74 40.45
CA THR A 8 -5.60 18.68 39.67
C THR A 8 -7.08 19.02 39.61
N LEU A 9 -7.50 19.73 38.55
CA LEU A 9 -8.88 19.89 38.03
C LEU A 9 -8.99 21.13 37.10
N HIS A 10 -8.07 21.31 36.14
CA HIS A 10 -8.39 22.15 34.98
C HIS A 10 -8.93 21.27 33.87
N ALA A 11 -10.24 21.38 33.68
CA ALA A 11 -11.08 20.57 32.83
C ALA A 11 -10.65 20.60 31.35
N GLU A 12 -10.54 19.40 30.80
CA GLU A 12 -10.28 19.04 29.41
C GLU A 12 -11.33 19.62 28.47
N THR A 13 -11.08 20.81 27.93
CA THR A 13 -11.68 21.26 26.67
C THR A 13 -10.54 21.58 25.70
N SER A 14 -9.72 20.57 25.34
CA SER A 14 -8.65 20.74 24.35
C SER A 14 -9.24 21.29 23.04
N ILE A 15 -8.57 22.24 22.39
CA ILE A 15 -8.91 22.80 21.07
C ILE A 15 -9.27 21.70 20.07
N LEU A 16 -8.56 20.58 20.11
CA LEU A 16 -8.81 19.45 19.24
C LEU A 16 -10.16 18.81 19.48
N SER A 17 -10.74 18.90 20.68
CA SER A 17 -12.12 18.47 20.94
C SER A 17 -13.15 19.39 20.27
N CYS A 18 -12.86 20.70 20.19
CA CYS A 18 -13.70 21.67 19.47
C CYS A 18 -13.60 21.45 17.95
N ILE A 19 -12.38 21.26 17.44
CA ILE A 19 -12.13 20.95 16.03
C ILE A 19 -12.75 19.59 15.66
N ASP A 20 -12.64 18.58 16.52
CA ASP A 20 -13.21 17.25 16.29
C ASP A 20 -14.75 17.27 16.35
N ARG A 21 -15.34 18.13 17.18
CA ARG A 21 -16.79 18.38 17.18
C ARG A 21 -17.25 19.06 15.88
N ALA A 22 -16.50 20.04 15.39
CA ALA A 22 -16.76 20.66 14.09
C ALA A 22 -16.62 19.65 12.94
N ARG A 23 -15.56 18.81 12.97
CA ARG A 23 -15.36 17.69 12.05
C ARG A 23 -16.56 16.76 12.03
N MET A 24 -16.98 16.27 13.19
CA MET A 24 -18.14 15.36 13.30
C MET A 24 -19.43 15.99 12.80
N THR A 25 -19.61 17.30 12.99
CA THR A 25 -20.80 18.02 12.52
C THR A 25 -20.80 18.14 10.99
N PHE A 26 -19.66 18.51 10.39
CA PHE A 26 -19.47 18.56 8.94
C PHE A 26 -19.61 17.18 8.28
N SER A 27 -19.00 16.15 8.90
CA SER A 27 -19.13 14.74 8.49
C SER A 27 -20.54 14.18 8.65
N LYS A 28 -21.45 14.84 9.37
CA LYS A 28 -22.88 14.46 9.40
C LYS A 28 -23.71 15.23 8.36
N ALA A 29 -23.25 16.42 7.97
CA ALA A 29 -23.96 17.30 7.04
C ALA A 29 -23.64 17.02 5.56
N THR A 30 -22.49 16.43 5.24
CA THR A 30 -22.09 16.07 3.86
C THR A 30 -22.41 14.62 3.53
N SER A 31 -22.87 14.33 2.32
CA SER A 31 -23.13 12.95 1.91
C SER A 31 -21.80 12.18 1.74
N ARG A 32 -21.86 10.86 1.88
CA ARG A 32 -20.70 9.97 1.69
C ARG A 32 -20.19 9.99 0.25
N GLU A 33 -21.09 10.16 -0.71
CA GLU A 33 -20.79 10.19 -2.14
C GLU A 33 -19.98 11.44 -2.50
N ASP A 34 -20.28 12.57 -1.87
CA ASP A 34 -19.54 13.83 -2.06
C ASP A 34 -18.10 13.71 -1.53
N ARG A 35 -17.91 13.14 -0.34
CA ARG A 35 -16.59 12.91 0.26
C ARG A 35 -15.73 11.92 -0.53
N SER A 36 -16.34 10.85 -1.05
CA SER A 36 -15.68 9.90 -1.96
C SER A 36 -15.29 10.53 -3.30
N THR A 37 -16.11 11.46 -3.80
CA THR A 37 -15.89 12.15 -5.09
C THR A 37 -14.76 13.17 -5.00
N ILE A 38 -14.64 13.87 -3.87
CA ILE A 38 -13.59 14.85 -3.59
C ILE A 38 -12.31 14.16 -3.09
N GLY A 39 -12.44 12.99 -2.44
CA GLY A 39 -11.33 12.18 -1.96
C GLY A 39 -10.70 12.70 -0.67
N GLN A 40 -11.39 13.57 0.07
CA GLN A 40 -10.96 14.15 1.34
C GLN A 40 -11.63 13.42 2.51
N PHE A 41 -10.81 12.90 3.43
CA PHE A 41 -11.23 12.31 4.69
C PHE A 41 -10.66 13.14 5.84
N LEU A 42 -11.52 13.64 6.72
CA LEU A 42 -11.07 14.51 7.80
C LEU A 42 -10.34 13.70 8.88
N THR A 43 -9.14 14.16 9.25
CA THR A 43 -8.29 13.44 10.21
C THR A 43 -8.85 13.53 11.64
N PRO A 44 -9.09 12.39 12.32
CA PRO A 44 -9.46 12.36 13.74
C PRO A 44 -8.41 13.00 14.63
N ALA A 45 -8.84 13.60 15.75
CA ALA A 45 -7.94 14.29 16.68
C ALA A 45 -6.81 13.38 17.23
N SER A 46 -7.08 12.11 17.52
CA SER A 46 -6.06 11.17 18.00
C SER A 46 -4.94 10.97 16.98
N ILE A 47 -5.29 10.83 15.69
CA ILE A 47 -4.30 10.73 14.60
C ILE A 47 -3.53 12.04 14.46
N ALA A 48 -4.21 13.18 14.50
CA ALA A 48 -3.56 14.49 14.36
C ALA A 48 -2.53 14.74 15.49
N ARG A 49 -2.86 14.40 16.75
CA ARG A 49 -1.93 14.47 17.88
C ARG A 49 -0.75 13.52 17.71
N PHE A 50 -1.01 12.28 17.29
CA PHE A 50 0.06 11.33 17.06
C PHE A 50 1.00 11.80 15.95
N MET A 51 0.48 12.27 14.81
CA MET A 51 1.29 12.83 13.73
C MET A 51 2.10 14.04 14.20
N ALA A 52 1.50 14.97 14.94
CA ALA A 52 2.22 16.09 15.53
C ALA A 52 3.35 15.59 16.44
N SER A 53 3.13 14.52 17.22
CA SER A 53 4.09 14.01 18.21
C SER A 53 5.39 13.50 17.61
N LEU A 54 5.40 13.23 16.29
CA LEU A 54 6.56 12.74 15.56
C LEU A 54 7.56 13.84 15.18
N PHE A 55 7.20 15.13 15.29
CA PHE A 55 8.13 16.23 15.00
C PHE A 55 9.15 16.40 16.13
N GLU A 56 10.42 16.14 15.82
CA GLU A 56 11.51 16.09 16.78
C GLU A 56 12.29 17.41 16.85
N ARG A 57 12.32 18.22 15.78
CA ARG A 57 13.16 19.42 15.71
C ARG A 57 12.53 20.62 16.42
N ASN A 58 13.38 21.36 17.13
CA ASN A 58 13.06 22.70 17.64
C ASN A 58 13.72 23.74 16.74
N VAL A 59 12.93 24.71 16.27
CA VAL A 59 13.40 25.83 15.46
C VAL A 59 12.73 27.10 15.97
N ALA A 60 13.47 28.22 16.01
CA ALA A 60 12.95 29.48 16.54
C ALA A 60 11.79 30.03 15.69
N ALA A 61 11.93 29.98 14.36
CA ALA A 61 10.88 30.37 13.41
C ALA A 61 10.32 29.13 12.72
N VAL A 62 9.11 28.74 13.12
CA VAL A 62 8.38 27.61 12.55
C VAL A 62 7.54 28.09 11.37
N ARG A 63 7.60 27.35 10.26
CA ARG A 63 6.78 27.57 9.08
C ARG A 63 6.13 26.25 8.68
N ILE A 64 4.82 26.14 8.91
CA ILE A 64 4.00 24.95 8.72
C ILE A 64 3.34 25.00 7.35
N LEU A 65 3.48 23.93 6.57
CA LEU A 65 2.67 23.67 5.38
C LEU A 65 1.64 22.57 5.65
N ASP A 66 0.38 22.87 5.36
CA ASP A 66 -0.72 21.89 5.28
C ASP A 66 -1.35 21.96 3.87
N PRO A 67 -0.91 21.13 2.91
CA PRO A 67 -1.31 21.22 1.49
C PRO A 67 -2.76 20.83 1.20
N GLY A 68 -3.47 20.24 2.15
CA GLY A 68 -4.84 19.75 1.98
C GLY A 68 -5.54 19.79 3.32
N ALA A 69 -5.68 21.01 3.84
CA ALA A 69 -5.91 21.25 5.26
C ALA A 69 -7.28 20.79 5.76
N GLY A 70 -8.29 20.70 4.89
CA GLY A 70 -9.65 20.42 5.30
C GLY A 70 -10.11 21.42 6.37
N SER A 71 -10.50 20.92 7.54
CA SER A 71 -10.87 21.76 8.69
C SER A 71 -9.68 22.27 9.52
N GLY A 72 -8.45 21.90 9.17
CA GLY A 72 -7.22 22.34 9.83
C GLY A 72 -6.78 21.54 11.05
N SER A 73 -7.26 20.30 11.22
CA SER A 73 -6.95 19.51 12.43
C SER A 73 -5.47 19.18 12.59
N LEU A 74 -4.73 19.01 11.47
CA LEU A 74 -3.33 18.65 11.49
C LEU A 74 -2.43 19.79 11.96
N PHE A 75 -2.45 20.95 11.29
CA PHE A 75 -1.64 22.08 11.73
C PHE A 75 -2.06 22.60 13.11
N ALA A 76 -3.34 22.45 13.50
CA ALA A 76 -3.79 22.82 14.84
C ALA A 76 -3.18 21.93 15.92
N ALA A 77 -3.17 20.60 15.71
CA ALA A 77 -2.49 19.67 16.62
C ALA A 77 -0.99 19.95 16.72
N LEU A 78 -0.35 20.23 15.58
CA LEU A 78 1.07 20.60 15.56
C LEU A 78 1.34 21.91 16.29
N THR A 79 0.49 22.92 16.10
CA THR A 79 0.58 24.21 16.80
C THR A 79 0.45 24.01 18.31
N GLU A 80 -0.57 23.29 18.77
CA GLU A 80 -0.80 22.97 20.20
C GLU A 80 0.42 22.26 20.80
N GLN A 81 1.00 21.30 20.09
CA GLN A 81 2.19 20.60 20.56
C GLN A 81 3.41 21.51 20.65
N LEU A 82 3.66 22.33 19.64
CA LEU A 82 4.83 23.23 19.60
C LEU A 82 4.80 24.23 20.76
N ILE A 83 3.64 24.80 21.07
CA ILE A 83 3.49 25.74 22.19
C ILE A 83 3.47 25.03 23.56
N SER A 84 3.17 23.73 23.62
CA SER A 84 3.24 22.97 24.87
C SER A 84 4.67 22.59 25.30
N LYS A 85 5.64 22.63 24.38
CA LYS A 85 7.05 22.32 24.67
C LYS A 85 7.64 23.37 25.63
N PRO A 86 8.60 23.01 26.51
CA PRO A 86 9.31 23.99 27.32
C PRO A 86 10.12 24.98 26.48
N ASP A 87 10.74 24.48 25.41
CA ASP A 87 11.49 25.25 24.41
C ASP A 87 10.56 25.60 23.24
N ARG A 88 9.76 26.65 23.44
CA ARG A 88 8.74 27.10 22.48
C ARG A 88 9.40 27.86 21.32
N PRO A 89 8.85 27.79 20.09
CA PRO A 89 9.30 28.66 19.03
C PRO A 89 8.98 30.13 19.34
N GLU A 90 9.78 31.04 18.78
CA GLU A 90 9.51 32.48 18.84
C GLU A 90 8.34 32.85 17.93
N SER A 91 8.18 32.15 16.81
CA SER A 91 7.10 32.37 15.84
C SER A 91 6.63 31.11 15.15
N ILE A 92 5.34 31.09 14.80
CA ILE A 92 4.68 30.05 14.00
C ILE A 92 3.92 30.72 12.85
N GLU A 93 4.32 30.43 11.62
CA GLU A 93 3.55 30.75 10.42
C GLU A 93 2.88 29.47 9.88
N VAL A 94 1.60 29.53 9.54
CA VAL A 94 0.85 28.42 8.93
C VAL A 94 0.40 28.84 7.53
N VAL A 95 0.70 28.01 6.53
CA VAL A 95 0.15 28.10 5.18
C VAL A 95 -0.67 26.85 4.89
N ALA A 96 -1.98 27.04 4.78
CA ALA A 96 -2.95 25.98 4.53
C ALA A 96 -3.58 26.14 3.15
N TYR A 97 -3.68 25.05 2.38
CA TYR A 97 -4.37 25.01 1.10
C TYR A 97 -5.67 24.22 1.22
N GLU A 98 -6.74 24.74 0.63
CA GLU A 98 -8.02 24.07 0.56
C GLU A 98 -8.83 24.55 -0.65
N THR A 99 -9.41 23.63 -1.42
CA THR A 99 -10.23 23.96 -2.60
C THR A 99 -11.73 23.86 -2.34
N ASP A 100 -12.15 23.14 -1.29
CA ASP A 100 -13.55 23.01 -0.92
C ASP A 100 -14.04 24.25 -0.18
N VAL A 101 -14.77 25.10 -0.89
CA VAL A 101 -15.37 26.33 -0.35
C VAL A 101 -16.26 26.09 0.87
N SER A 102 -16.83 24.89 1.03
CA SER A 102 -17.72 24.57 2.15
C SER A 102 -16.97 24.38 3.47
N ILE A 103 -15.69 24.00 3.42
CA ILE A 103 -14.87 23.77 4.62
C ILE A 103 -14.01 24.97 5.02
N VAL A 104 -13.74 25.89 4.08
CA VAL A 104 -12.95 27.12 4.30
C VAL A 104 -13.39 27.93 5.52
N PRO A 105 -14.70 28.13 5.83
CA PRO A 105 -15.11 28.82 7.05
C PRO A 105 -14.65 28.10 8.34
N HIS A 106 -14.69 26.78 8.36
CA HIS A 106 -14.21 25.99 9.49
C HIS A 106 -12.69 26.08 9.64
N LEU A 107 -11.97 26.02 8.52
CA LEU A 107 -10.53 26.24 8.47
C LEU A 107 -10.13 27.63 9.01
N GLY A 108 -10.87 28.67 8.65
CA GLY A 108 -10.68 30.03 9.17
C GLY A 108 -10.87 30.12 10.69
N ASN A 109 -11.88 29.45 11.24
CA ASN A 109 -12.07 29.38 12.69
C ASN A 109 -10.90 28.67 13.39
N THR A 110 -10.38 27.60 12.80
CA THR A 110 -9.20 26.91 13.33
C THR A 110 -7.96 27.81 13.34
N MET A 111 -7.74 28.59 12.28
CA MET A 111 -6.64 29.57 12.20
C MET A 111 -6.72 30.61 13.32
N GLU A 112 -7.92 31.14 13.58
CA GLU A 112 -8.15 32.13 14.64
C GLU A 112 -7.91 31.53 16.03
N LEU A 113 -8.32 30.28 16.24
CA LEU A 113 -8.10 29.59 17.51
C LEU A 113 -6.62 29.28 17.76
N CYS A 114 -5.87 28.89 16.73
CA CYS A 114 -4.42 28.76 16.80
C CYS A 114 -3.74 30.10 17.13
N ARG A 115 -4.22 31.21 16.55
CA ARG A 115 -3.73 32.57 16.86
C ARG A 115 -3.92 32.93 18.34
N GLN A 116 -5.10 32.62 18.90
CA GLN A 116 -5.40 32.87 20.31
C GLN A 116 -4.48 32.06 21.23
N LEU A 117 -4.33 30.76 20.97
CA LEU A 117 -3.44 29.89 21.75
C LEU A 117 -1.97 30.34 21.70
N CYS A 118 -1.48 30.74 20.54
CA CYS A 118 -0.13 31.25 20.41
C CYS A 118 0.06 32.55 21.18
N ALA A 119 -0.92 33.46 21.14
CA ALA A 119 -0.88 34.70 21.91
C ALA A 119 -0.84 34.44 23.43
N GLU A 120 -1.65 33.50 23.93
CA GLU A 120 -1.62 33.05 25.34
C GLU A 120 -0.27 32.43 25.72
N ALA A 121 0.37 31.73 24.79
CA ALA A 121 1.68 31.11 24.99
C ALA A 121 2.88 32.06 24.80
N GLY A 122 2.65 33.31 24.38
CA GLY A 122 3.69 34.30 24.09
C GLY A 122 4.43 34.07 22.77
N VAL A 123 3.82 33.39 21.81
CA VAL A 123 4.39 33.01 20.50
C VAL A 123 3.77 33.85 19.40
N ALA A 124 4.58 34.45 18.51
CA ALA A 124 4.07 35.19 17.38
C ALA A 124 3.40 34.24 16.36
N TYR A 125 2.21 34.59 15.85
CA TYR A 125 1.46 33.72 14.93
C TYR A 125 0.98 34.45 13.69
N GLN A 126 1.15 33.80 12.53
CA GLN A 126 0.58 34.23 11.25
C GLN A 126 -0.06 33.05 10.53
N GLY A 127 -1.37 33.13 10.24
CA GLY A 127 -2.09 32.12 9.47
C GLY A 127 -2.43 32.64 8.08
N THR A 128 -2.27 31.80 7.05
CA THR A 128 -2.69 32.08 5.67
C THR A 128 -3.48 30.89 5.12
N VAL A 129 -4.72 31.14 4.69
CA VAL A 129 -5.55 30.17 3.94
C VAL A 129 -5.48 30.53 2.46
N ARG A 130 -5.08 29.57 1.62
CA ARG A 130 -5.04 29.71 0.16
C ARG A 130 -6.12 28.84 -0.47
N CYS A 131 -7.13 29.49 -1.05
CA CYS A 131 -8.23 28.82 -1.74
C CYS A 131 -7.86 28.43 -3.18
N GLU A 132 -6.76 27.69 -3.34
CA GLU A 132 -6.12 27.41 -4.63
C GLU A 132 -5.75 25.92 -4.75
N ASP A 133 -5.67 25.41 -5.99
CA ASP A 133 -5.16 24.05 -6.25
C ASP A 133 -3.66 23.98 -5.92
N PHE A 134 -3.34 23.28 -4.84
CA PHE A 134 -1.97 23.09 -4.37
C PHE A 134 -1.03 22.55 -5.44
N ILE A 135 -1.48 21.60 -6.30
CA ILE A 135 -0.60 21.04 -7.35
C ILE A 135 -0.19 22.14 -8.33
N SER A 136 -1.15 22.95 -8.76
CA SER A 136 -0.92 24.05 -9.69
C SER A 136 0.05 25.09 -9.12
N VAL A 137 -0.17 25.50 -7.87
CA VAL A 137 0.67 26.50 -7.19
C VAL A 137 2.09 25.96 -6.92
N ALA A 138 2.20 24.75 -6.38
CA ALA A 138 3.48 24.15 -6.06
C ALA A 138 4.35 23.92 -7.30
N VAL A 139 3.77 23.45 -8.41
CA VAL A 139 4.52 23.30 -9.68
C VAL A 139 4.95 24.65 -10.24
N ALA A 140 4.08 25.67 -10.20
CA ALA A 140 4.46 27.01 -10.64
C ALA A 140 5.62 27.57 -9.80
N GLN A 141 5.61 27.36 -8.49
CA GLN A 141 6.71 27.73 -7.60
C GLN A 141 8.01 27.00 -7.99
N LEU A 142 7.98 25.67 -8.10
CA LEU A 142 9.16 24.87 -8.48
C LEU A 142 9.76 25.29 -9.83
N ASN A 143 8.93 25.65 -10.81
CA ASN A 143 9.41 26.14 -12.10
C ASN A 143 10.00 27.56 -12.02
N ASN A 144 9.44 28.43 -11.19
CA ASN A 144 9.91 29.81 -11.01
C ASN A 144 11.22 29.90 -10.20
N HIS A 145 11.52 28.89 -9.36
CA HIS A 145 12.77 28.82 -8.59
C HIS A 145 14.04 28.65 -9.46
N LEU A 146 13.93 28.48 -10.78
CA LEU A 146 15.07 28.57 -11.70
C LEU A 146 15.67 29.99 -11.77
N PHE A 147 14.97 31.03 -11.29
CA PHE A 147 15.40 32.43 -11.42
C PHE A 147 15.25 33.30 -10.15
N ALA A 148 14.82 32.74 -9.02
CA ALA A 148 14.61 33.52 -7.79
C ALA A 148 15.09 32.78 -6.54
N THR A 149 15.94 33.44 -5.75
CA THR A 149 16.08 33.21 -4.30
C THR A 149 14.81 33.75 -3.63
N SER A 150 13.89 32.88 -3.22
CA SER A 150 12.60 33.28 -2.63
C SER A 150 12.31 32.47 -1.34
N PRO A 151 11.60 33.04 -0.35
CA PRO A 151 11.60 32.65 1.07
C PRO A 151 10.67 31.47 1.43
N ASP A 152 10.47 30.52 0.51
CA ASP A 152 9.46 29.45 0.63
C ASP A 152 9.98 28.12 1.23
N ASP A 153 10.74 28.25 2.31
CA ASP A 153 11.41 27.17 3.03
C ASP A 153 10.58 26.65 4.21
N PHE A 154 9.61 25.76 3.97
CA PHE A 154 8.83 25.17 5.05
C PHE A 154 9.71 24.34 5.99
N THR A 155 9.54 24.56 7.29
CA THR A 155 10.31 23.85 8.32
C THR A 155 9.57 22.61 8.82
N HIS A 156 8.24 22.65 8.78
CA HIS A 156 7.36 21.56 9.18
C HIS A 156 6.29 21.37 8.10
N VAL A 157 6.12 20.15 7.63
CA VAL A 157 5.08 19.80 6.66
C VAL A 157 4.25 18.67 7.25
N ILE A 158 2.95 18.91 7.44
CA ILE A 158 2.02 17.92 7.98
C ILE A 158 0.85 17.78 7.03
N LEU A 159 0.52 16.55 6.61
CA LEU A 159 -0.50 16.36 5.57
C LEU A 159 -1.24 15.01 5.63
N ASN A 160 -2.55 15.09 5.36
CA ASN A 160 -3.43 13.99 4.99
C ASN A 160 -3.99 14.31 3.58
N PRO A 161 -3.25 13.98 2.52
CA PRO A 161 -3.59 14.40 1.16
C PRO A 161 -4.79 13.61 0.58
N PRO A 162 -5.43 14.09 -0.49
CA PRO A 162 -6.60 13.42 -1.07
C PRO A 162 -6.26 12.09 -1.77
N TYR A 163 -7.12 11.08 -1.61
CA TYR A 163 -6.88 9.71 -2.11
C TYR A 163 -7.63 9.42 -3.42
N LYS A 164 -7.14 9.99 -4.53
CA LYS A 164 -7.79 9.87 -5.84
C LYS A 164 -6.81 9.55 -6.96
N LYS A 165 -7.17 8.61 -7.84
CA LYS A 165 -6.35 8.26 -9.02
C LYS A 165 -6.26 9.45 -9.98
N ILE A 166 -5.06 9.67 -10.51
CA ILE A 166 -4.82 10.67 -11.57
C ILE A 166 -5.02 9.97 -12.90
N ASN A 167 -6.02 10.40 -13.68
CA ASN A 167 -6.26 9.89 -15.02
C ASN A 167 -5.28 10.55 -16.02
N GLY A 168 -4.81 9.80 -17.01
CA GLY A 168 -3.73 10.21 -17.91
C GLY A 168 -4.01 11.48 -18.75
N GLU A 169 -5.27 11.79 -19.02
CA GLU A 169 -5.68 12.93 -19.85
C GLU A 169 -6.00 14.21 -19.05
N THR A 170 -5.86 14.17 -17.72
CA THR A 170 -6.23 15.30 -16.86
C THR A 170 -5.23 16.46 -16.93
N GLN A 171 -5.71 17.68 -16.71
CA GLN A 171 -4.86 18.86 -16.56
C GLN A 171 -3.81 18.66 -15.46
N THR A 172 -4.18 18.03 -14.35
CA THR A 172 -3.28 17.64 -13.26
C THR A 172 -2.08 16.82 -13.76
N ARG A 173 -2.30 15.84 -14.65
CA ARG A 173 -1.21 15.03 -15.23
C ARG A 173 -0.26 15.88 -16.06
N LYS A 174 -0.77 16.84 -16.85
CA LYS A 174 0.05 17.75 -17.65
C LYS A 174 0.92 18.66 -16.76
N ILE A 175 0.32 19.22 -15.72
CA ILE A 175 1.01 20.08 -14.74
C ILE A 175 2.14 19.31 -14.06
N LEU A 176 1.86 18.14 -13.50
CA LEU A 176 2.90 17.31 -12.84
C LEU A 176 4.02 16.92 -13.80
N SER A 177 3.68 16.55 -15.04
CA SER A 177 4.68 16.17 -16.05
C SER A 177 5.62 17.34 -16.39
N SER A 178 5.13 18.59 -16.35
CA SER A 178 5.98 19.77 -16.58
C SER A 178 7.06 19.97 -15.50
N ALA A 179 6.85 19.43 -14.30
CA ALA A 179 7.82 19.42 -13.20
C ALA A 179 8.61 18.10 -13.10
N GLY A 180 8.51 17.20 -14.09
CA GLY A 180 9.14 15.88 -14.04
C GLY A 180 8.56 14.93 -12.99
N ILE A 181 7.39 15.25 -12.43
CA ILE A 181 6.73 14.45 -11.39
C ILE A 181 5.79 13.44 -12.03
N GLU A 182 6.00 12.17 -11.69
CA GLU A 182 5.16 11.08 -12.18
C GLU A 182 4.49 10.30 -11.05
N ALA A 183 3.25 10.71 -10.76
CA ALA A 183 2.39 10.06 -9.77
C ALA A 183 1.12 9.50 -10.43
N SER A 184 0.66 8.36 -9.94
CA SER A 184 -0.60 7.72 -10.35
C SER A 184 -1.79 8.08 -9.46
N ASN A 185 -1.55 8.76 -8.32
CA ASN A 185 -2.55 9.14 -7.34
C ASN A 185 -2.20 10.53 -6.76
N LEU A 186 -3.22 11.33 -6.42
CA LEU A 186 -3.06 12.67 -5.85
C LEU A 186 -2.22 12.66 -4.58
N TYR A 187 -2.39 11.68 -3.68
CA TYR A 187 -1.60 11.65 -2.43
C TYR A 187 -0.09 11.62 -2.70
N ALA A 188 0.34 10.84 -3.69
CA ALA A 188 1.74 10.72 -4.05
C ALA A 188 2.27 12.02 -4.67
N ALA A 189 1.45 12.72 -5.47
CA ALA A 189 1.79 14.02 -6.01
C ALA A 189 1.90 15.09 -4.92
N PHE A 190 0.94 15.14 -4.00
CA PHE A 190 0.93 16.07 -2.87
C PHE A 190 2.16 15.90 -1.98
N VAL A 191 2.47 14.65 -1.59
CA VAL A 191 3.66 14.36 -0.79
C VAL A 191 4.93 14.76 -1.52
N TRP A 192 5.08 14.38 -2.80
CA TRP A 192 6.29 14.70 -3.56
C TRP A 192 6.50 16.22 -3.65
N LEU A 193 5.46 16.98 -4.02
CA LEU A 193 5.52 18.44 -4.08
C LEU A 193 5.82 19.06 -2.72
N ALA A 194 5.17 18.59 -1.66
CA ALA A 194 5.39 19.11 -0.31
C ALA A 194 6.82 18.86 0.18
N VAL A 195 7.41 17.70 -0.12
CA VAL A 195 8.84 17.43 0.13
C VAL A 195 9.74 18.39 -0.67
N CYS A 196 9.41 18.68 -1.93
CA CYS A 196 10.18 19.63 -2.74
C CYS A 196 10.12 21.07 -2.20
N LEU A 197 9.00 21.47 -1.59
CA LEU A 197 8.83 22.77 -0.92
C LEU A 197 9.38 22.79 0.52
N THR A 198 9.84 21.66 1.04
CA THR A 198 10.46 21.58 2.36
C THR A 198 11.92 21.97 2.27
N ARG A 199 12.38 22.86 3.17
CA ARG A 199 13.79 23.25 3.23
C ARG A 199 14.68 22.07 3.63
N PRO A 200 15.99 22.08 3.31
CA PRO A 200 16.93 21.12 3.87
C PRO A 200 16.85 21.07 5.41
N GLY A 201 16.66 19.87 5.95
CA GLY A 201 16.46 19.62 7.37
C GLY A 201 15.07 19.96 7.91
N GLY A 202 14.12 20.40 7.08
CA GLY A 202 12.72 20.46 7.48
C GLY A 202 12.13 19.05 7.66
N GLU A 203 11.11 18.94 8.49
CA GLU A 203 10.46 17.67 8.81
C GLU A 203 9.13 17.52 8.09
N ILE A 204 8.82 16.30 7.66
CA ILE A 204 7.59 15.94 6.97
C ILE A 204 6.94 14.80 7.74
N VAL A 205 5.67 14.98 8.11
CA VAL A 205 4.82 13.92 8.65
C VAL A 205 3.57 13.78 7.79
N ALA A 206 3.41 12.62 7.16
CA ALA A 206 2.29 12.37 6.27
C ALA A 206 1.55 11.09 6.66
N ILE A 207 0.23 11.12 6.51
CA ILE A 207 -0.57 9.90 6.47
C ILE A 207 -0.94 9.59 5.03
N THR A 208 -0.68 8.36 4.59
CA THR A 208 -0.89 7.95 3.19
C THR A 208 -1.32 6.49 3.10
N PRO A 209 -1.93 6.06 1.98
CA PRO A 209 -2.18 4.65 1.74
C PRO A 209 -0.86 3.87 1.62
N ARG A 210 -0.72 2.78 2.40
CA ARG A 210 0.42 1.84 2.40
C ARG A 210 0.79 1.32 1.01
N SER A 211 -0.15 1.37 0.06
CA SER A 211 0.08 0.97 -1.33
C SER A 211 1.33 1.57 -1.97
N PHE A 212 1.83 2.74 -1.51
CA PHE A 212 3.08 3.28 -2.07
C PHE A 212 4.30 2.44 -1.72
N CYS A 213 4.31 1.70 -0.60
CA CYS A 213 5.43 0.89 -0.12
C CYS A 213 5.82 -0.23 -1.11
N ASN A 214 4.85 -0.78 -1.85
CA ASN A 214 5.07 -1.95 -2.72
C ASN A 214 4.33 -1.90 -4.07
N GLY A 215 3.37 -0.99 -4.24
CA GLY A 215 2.57 -0.93 -5.45
C GLY A 215 3.43 -0.59 -6.68
N PRO A 216 3.26 -1.30 -7.81
CA PRO A 216 4.08 -1.10 -9.00
C PRO A 216 3.91 0.30 -9.59
N TYR A 217 2.68 0.85 -9.55
CA TYR A 217 2.40 2.22 -10.00
C TYR A 217 3.10 3.31 -9.17
N PHE A 218 3.51 2.99 -7.93
CA PHE A 218 4.18 3.92 -7.03
C PHE A 218 5.71 3.84 -7.08
N ARG A 219 6.29 2.99 -7.95
CA ARG A 219 7.75 2.81 -8.05
C ARG A 219 8.51 4.12 -8.24
N ARG A 220 8.06 4.97 -9.17
CA ARG A 220 8.71 6.27 -9.46
C ARG A 220 8.65 7.21 -8.26
N PHE A 221 7.45 7.39 -7.70
CA PHE A 221 7.24 8.18 -6.49
C PHE A 221 8.09 7.67 -5.31
N ARG A 222 8.08 6.36 -5.05
CA ARG A 222 8.80 5.76 -3.92
C ARG A 222 10.31 5.97 -4.03
N LYS A 223 10.89 5.80 -5.21
CA LYS A 223 12.31 6.11 -5.46
C LYS A 223 12.63 7.59 -5.29
N ALA A 224 11.78 8.47 -5.82
CA ALA A 224 11.96 9.90 -5.65
C ALA A 224 11.91 10.30 -4.17
N LEU A 225 10.88 9.85 -3.44
CA LEU A 225 10.74 10.10 -2.01
C LEU A 225 12.00 9.66 -1.25
N LEU A 226 12.43 8.39 -1.41
CA LEU A 226 13.60 7.84 -0.73
C LEU A 226 14.93 8.52 -1.13
N SER A 227 15.00 9.20 -2.28
CA SER A 227 16.17 10.00 -2.67
C SER A 227 16.15 11.42 -2.11
N LEU A 228 14.99 11.89 -1.66
CA LEU A 228 14.78 13.26 -1.21
C LEU A 228 14.72 13.38 0.31
N VAL A 229 14.44 12.29 1.02
CA VAL A 229 14.22 12.29 2.46
C VAL A 229 15.01 11.22 3.17
N ASP A 230 15.33 11.52 4.42
CA ASP A 230 15.78 10.58 5.42
C ASP A 230 14.56 10.10 6.22
N LEU A 231 14.14 8.87 5.95
CA LEU A 231 12.99 8.23 6.55
C LEU A 231 13.31 7.81 7.98
N ARG A 232 12.62 8.41 8.96
CA ARG A 232 12.92 8.26 10.40
C ARG A 232 11.96 7.34 11.12
N HIS A 233 10.68 7.37 10.76
CA HIS A 233 9.66 6.55 11.42
C HIS A 233 8.55 6.18 10.43
N ILE A 234 8.11 4.91 10.45
CA ILE A 234 6.83 4.49 9.88
C ILE A 234 5.95 3.86 10.96
N HIS A 235 4.73 4.35 11.10
CA HIS A 235 3.67 3.75 11.90
C HIS A 235 2.64 3.06 11.00
N ALA A 236 2.28 1.83 11.36
CA ALA A 236 1.28 1.02 10.67
C ALA A 236 0.15 0.61 11.62
N PHE A 237 -1.07 0.47 11.09
CA PHE A 237 -2.22 -0.02 11.86
C PHE A 237 -2.42 -1.53 11.66
N GLU A 238 -2.63 -2.29 12.73
CA GLU A 238 -2.84 -3.74 12.74
C GLU A 238 -4.23 -4.11 12.17
N SER A 239 -5.27 -3.37 12.53
CA SER A 239 -6.66 -3.60 12.10
C SER A 239 -7.15 -2.53 11.11
N ARG A 240 -7.64 -2.99 9.94
CA ARG A 240 -8.23 -2.14 8.88
C ARG A 240 -9.57 -1.50 9.26
N LYS A 241 -10.24 -2.00 10.31
CA LYS A 241 -11.61 -1.58 10.65
C LYS A 241 -11.68 -0.48 11.71
N GLU A 242 -10.64 -0.34 12.53
CA GLU A 242 -10.73 0.46 13.77
C GLU A 242 -10.12 1.87 13.63
N ALA A 243 -9.10 2.05 12.79
CA ALA A 243 -8.42 3.35 12.65
C ALA A 243 -9.23 4.40 11.86
N PHE A 244 -10.11 3.98 10.95
CA PHE A 244 -10.94 4.86 10.10
C PHE A 244 -12.39 4.36 10.02
N ALA A 245 -12.94 3.88 11.13
CA ALA A 245 -14.27 3.30 11.19
C ALA A 245 -15.37 4.24 10.64
N ASP A 246 -15.20 5.55 10.83
CA ASP A 246 -16.13 6.60 10.37
C ASP A 246 -16.28 6.67 8.84
N ASP A 247 -15.26 6.26 8.07
CA ASP A 247 -15.20 6.52 6.62
C ASP A 247 -15.49 5.27 5.76
N SER A 248 -15.60 4.08 6.36
CA SER A 248 -15.90 2.82 5.66
C SER A 248 -15.01 2.58 4.41
N VAL A 249 -13.81 3.15 4.37
CA VAL A 249 -12.82 2.98 3.32
C VAL A 249 -11.81 1.93 3.78
N LEU A 250 -11.82 0.77 3.13
CA LEU A 250 -10.88 -0.33 3.35
C LEU A 250 -9.50 0.01 2.74
N GLN A 251 -8.82 1.03 3.27
CA GLN A 251 -7.45 1.36 2.87
C GLN A 251 -6.51 1.21 4.08
N GLU A 252 -5.46 0.39 3.93
CA GLU A 252 -4.36 0.35 4.89
C GLU A 252 -3.57 1.65 4.76
N ASN A 253 -3.71 2.56 5.73
CA ASN A 253 -2.88 3.76 5.79
C ASN A 253 -1.62 3.49 6.62
N VAL A 254 -0.58 4.27 6.36
CA VAL A 254 0.62 4.39 7.19
C VAL A 254 0.86 5.86 7.47
N ILE A 255 1.41 6.14 8.65
CA ILE A 255 1.94 7.45 8.98
C ILE A 255 3.45 7.34 8.88
N PHE A 256 4.11 8.27 8.19
CA PHE A 256 5.57 8.31 8.20
C PHE A 256 6.06 9.69 8.59
N HIS A 257 7.19 9.70 9.28
CA HIS A 257 8.00 10.88 9.57
C HIS A 257 9.33 10.76 8.84
N ALA A 258 9.71 11.86 8.19
CA ALA A 258 10.96 11.96 7.47
C ALA A 258 11.54 13.37 7.61
N ALA A 259 12.85 13.50 7.45
CA ALA A 259 13.50 14.79 7.32
C ALA A 259 13.93 15.00 5.87
N ARG A 260 13.80 16.21 5.34
CA ARG A 260 14.36 16.59 4.04
C ARG A 260 15.88 16.53 4.14
N ASN A 261 16.48 15.48 3.60
CA ASN A 261 17.92 15.23 3.70
C ASN A 261 18.31 14.22 2.63
N GLU A 262 19.51 14.34 2.08
CA GLU A 262 20.04 13.42 1.06
C GLU A 262 20.64 12.16 1.69
N HIS A 263 20.93 12.20 3.00
CA HIS A 263 21.55 11.08 3.72
C HIS A 263 20.55 10.39 4.65
N GLN A 264 20.30 9.12 4.36
CA GLN A 264 19.48 8.24 5.18
C GLN A 264 20.25 7.78 6.43
N THR A 265 19.57 7.80 7.58
CA THR A 265 20.10 7.27 8.83
C THR A 265 20.12 5.74 8.83
N ALA A 266 21.10 5.15 9.53
CA ALA A 266 21.31 3.70 9.58
C ALA A 266 20.09 2.91 10.08
N THR A 267 19.25 3.54 10.89
CA THR A 267 18.07 2.95 11.50
C THR A 267 16.80 3.76 11.20
N VAL A 268 15.66 3.07 11.27
CA VAL A 268 14.32 3.62 11.16
C VAL A 268 13.45 3.02 12.26
N LYS A 269 12.60 3.85 12.88
CA LYS A 269 11.60 3.38 13.84
C LYS A 269 10.41 2.79 13.09
N ILE A 270 9.94 1.63 13.50
CA ILE A 270 8.66 1.07 13.05
C ILE A 270 7.76 0.92 14.27
N SER A 271 6.55 1.47 14.20
CA SER A 271 5.54 1.22 15.24
C SER A 271 4.24 0.67 14.71
N VAL A 272 3.53 -0.08 15.55
CA VAL A 272 2.24 -0.70 15.22
C VAL A 272 1.24 -0.51 16.36
N SER A 273 0.01 -0.12 16.04
CA SER A 273 -1.13 -0.10 16.97
C SER A 273 -2.33 -0.83 16.38
N ARG A 274 -3.27 -1.27 17.24
CA ARG A 274 -4.52 -1.92 16.78
C ARG A 274 -5.50 -0.97 16.12
N GLY A 275 -5.56 0.26 16.61
CA GLY A 275 -6.47 1.29 16.11
C GLY A 275 -5.96 2.67 16.51
N LEU A 276 -6.88 3.51 17.00
CA LEU A 276 -6.61 4.90 17.37
C LEU A 276 -5.99 5.09 18.75
N ASP A 277 -5.76 4.00 19.48
CA ASP A 277 -5.01 4.01 20.73
C ASP A 277 -3.52 3.83 20.44
N PHE A 278 -2.77 4.91 20.65
CA PHE A 278 -1.33 4.95 20.46
C PHE A 278 -0.55 4.69 21.75
N SER A 279 -1.22 4.54 22.90
CA SER A 279 -0.54 4.37 24.21
C SER A 279 0.15 3.01 24.35
N ASP A 280 -0.48 1.96 23.82
CA ASP A 280 0.03 0.57 23.80
C ASP A 280 0.73 0.21 22.48
N MET A 281 1.25 1.20 21.74
CA MET A 281 1.92 0.92 20.47
C MET A 281 3.21 0.14 20.67
N GLN A 282 3.43 -0.87 19.83
CA GLN A 282 4.71 -1.56 19.80
C GLN A 282 5.66 -0.76 18.92
N VAL A 283 6.82 -0.40 19.45
CA VAL A 283 7.86 0.34 18.73
C VAL A 283 9.11 -0.53 18.65
N ARG A 284 9.72 -0.59 17.48
CA ARG A 284 11.04 -1.18 17.29
C ARG A 284 11.90 -0.27 16.43
N GLU A 285 13.20 -0.36 16.63
CA GLU A 285 14.19 0.30 15.78
C GLU A 285 14.90 -0.78 14.97
N VAL A 286 14.92 -0.60 13.65
CA VAL A 286 15.45 -1.60 12.70
C VAL A 286 16.43 -0.93 11.75
N SER A 287 17.34 -1.71 11.16
CA SER A 287 18.26 -1.17 10.17
C SER A 287 17.48 -0.73 8.91
N PHE A 288 17.78 0.45 8.38
CA PHE A 288 17.14 0.95 7.16
C PHE A 288 17.31 -0.01 5.99
N GLN A 289 18.45 -0.70 5.87
CA GLN A 289 18.70 -1.65 4.79
C GLN A 289 17.80 -2.90 4.84
N ASN A 290 17.19 -3.19 6.00
CA ASN A 290 16.19 -4.26 6.12
C ASN A 290 14.80 -3.76 5.69
N VAL A 291 14.54 -2.46 5.87
CA VAL A 291 13.29 -1.81 5.46
C VAL A 291 13.30 -1.52 3.97
N VAL A 292 14.43 -1.07 3.42
CA VAL A 292 14.65 -0.84 1.99
C VAL A 292 15.92 -1.55 1.58
N VAL A 293 15.77 -2.68 0.88
CA VAL A 293 16.90 -3.51 0.47
C VAL A 293 17.69 -2.79 -0.64
N PRO A 294 19.00 -2.50 -0.46
CA PRO A 294 19.78 -1.73 -1.44
C PRO A 294 19.84 -2.33 -2.85
N THR A 295 19.76 -3.66 -2.95
CA THR A 295 19.78 -4.38 -4.22
C THR A 295 18.41 -4.52 -4.88
N ASP A 296 17.34 -4.06 -4.24
CA ASP A 296 15.99 -4.12 -4.81
C ASP A 296 15.80 -3.02 -5.88
N PRO A 297 15.66 -3.38 -7.18
CA PRO A 297 15.47 -2.40 -8.24
C PRO A 297 14.14 -1.64 -8.13
N ASP A 298 13.21 -2.06 -7.27
CA ASP A 298 11.94 -1.39 -7.01
C ASP A 298 11.92 -0.59 -5.71
N ALA A 299 12.94 -0.70 -4.87
CA ALA A 299 13.06 -0.02 -3.58
C ALA A 299 11.79 -0.17 -2.73
N PHE A 300 11.30 -1.39 -2.55
CA PHE A 300 10.16 -1.67 -1.69
C PHE A 300 10.47 -1.32 -0.22
N ILE A 301 9.42 -0.90 0.49
CA ILE A 301 9.49 -0.56 1.92
C ILE A 301 8.81 -1.69 2.70
N HIS A 302 9.61 -2.46 3.42
CA HIS A 302 9.20 -3.62 4.21
C HIS A 302 8.90 -3.20 5.66
N LEU A 303 7.65 -3.40 6.11
CA LEU A 303 7.19 -2.97 7.44
C LEU A 303 7.04 -4.12 8.45
N LEU A 304 7.32 -5.36 8.03
CA LEU A 304 7.12 -6.57 8.85
C LEU A 304 8.46 -7.14 9.27
N GLU A 305 8.79 -7.01 10.56
CA GLU A 305 9.85 -7.77 11.20
C GLU A 305 9.29 -8.29 12.54
N LYS A 306 8.81 -9.55 12.51
CA LYS A 306 9.08 -10.48 13.60
C LYS A 306 10.38 -11.19 13.21
N ASP A 307 11.14 -11.74 14.16
CA ASP A 307 12.33 -12.54 13.87
C ASP A 307 12.06 -13.67 12.83
N ASP A 308 10.81 -14.16 12.79
CA ASP A 308 10.31 -15.10 11.78
C ASP A 308 10.43 -14.60 10.33
N ALA A 309 10.28 -13.28 10.09
CA ALA A 309 10.32 -12.70 8.74
C ALA A 309 11.72 -12.82 8.12
N ARG A 310 12.76 -12.58 8.92
CA ARG A 310 14.15 -12.74 8.50
C ARG A 310 14.45 -14.20 8.17
N GLN A 311 14.03 -15.12 9.03
CA GLN A 311 14.20 -16.56 8.79
C GLN A 311 13.50 -17.00 7.49
N VAL A 312 12.29 -16.48 7.23
CA VAL A 312 11.55 -16.76 5.98
C VAL A 312 12.30 -16.21 4.76
N MET A 313 12.84 -14.99 4.83
CA MET A 313 13.64 -14.41 3.74
C MET A 313 14.92 -15.22 3.48
N GLU A 314 15.66 -15.59 4.53
CA GLU A 314 16.86 -16.41 4.44
C GLU A 314 16.55 -17.78 3.82
N ARG A 315 15.46 -18.44 4.26
CA ARG A 315 15.03 -19.72 3.69
C ARG A 315 14.64 -19.59 2.22
N MET A 316 13.87 -18.56 1.87
CA MET A 316 13.50 -18.33 0.47
C MET A 316 14.69 -17.96 -0.43
N SER A 317 15.73 -17.33 0.12
CA SER A 317 16.93 -16.94 -0.64
C SER A 317 17.74 -18.13 -1.17
N GLN A 318 17.56 -19.34 -0.60
CA GLN A 318 18.20 -20.56 -1.10
C GLN A 318 17.56 -21.09 -2.38
N PHE A 319 16.38 -20.61 -2.76
CA PHE A 319 15.83 -20.83 -4.08
C PHE A 319 16.36 -19.76 -5.03
N SER A 320 16.94 -20.17 -6.15
CA SER A 320 17.61 -19.25 -7.08
C SER A 320 16.91 -19.14 -8.44
N ALA A 321 16.11 -20.15 -8.82
CA ALA A 321 15.53 -20.20 -10.15
C ALA A 321 14.46 -19.12 -10.35
N THR A 322 14.49 -18.48 -11.50
CA THR A 322 13.44 -17.61 -12.05
C THR A 322 12.43 -18.43 -12.83
N LEU A 323 11.23 -17.89 -13.05
CA LEU A 323 10.27 -18.51 -13.96
C LEU A 323 10.85 -18.68 -15.38
N ASP A 324 11.62 -17.69 -15.86
CA ASP A 324 12.27 -17.74 -17.18
C ASP A 324 13.24 -18.92 -17.30
N GLU A 325 14.08 -19.17 -16.28
CA GLU A 325 14.97 -20.34 -16.23
C GLU A 325 14.21 -21.67 -16.18
N LEU A 326 13.01 -21.69 -15.59
CA LEU A 326 12.12 -22.85 -15.63
C LEU A 326 11.39 -23.00 -16.97
N GLY A 327 11.48 -22.01 -17.87
CA GLY A 327 10.73 -21.94 -19.12
C GLY A 327 9.23 -21.68 -18.90
N ILE A 328 8.87 -21.06 -17.78
CA ILE A 328 7.51 -20.77 -17.35
C ILE A 328 7.27 -19.26 -17.44
N GLU A 329 6.08 -18.87 -17.86
CA GLU A 329 5.57 -17.51 -17.78
C GLU A 329 4.28 -17.53 -16.96
N VAL A 330 3.92 -16.38 -16.37
CA VAL A 330 2.64 -16.20 -15.69
C VAL A 330 1.90 -15.02 -16.28
N SER A 331 0.61 -15.17 -16.51
CA SER A 331 -0.25 -14.14 -17.08
C SER A 331 -1.55 -14.01 -16.30
N THR A 332 -2.17 -12.83 -16.35
CA THR A 332 -3.53 -12.64 -15.86
C THR A 332 -4.52 -13.22 -16.87
N GLY A 333 -5.59 -13.85 -16.38
CA GLY A 333 -6.65 -14.40 -17.23
C GLY A 333 -7.19 -13.38 -18.23
N ARG A 334 -7.40 -13.82 -19.46
CA ARG A 334 -7.72 -12.96 -20.60
C ARG A 334 -9.19 -12.55 -20.63
N VAL A 335 -10.07 -13.36 -20.05
CA VAL A 335 -11.51 -13.11 -20.08
C VAL A 335 -11.85 -12.09 -19.01
N VAL A 336 -12.31 -10.90 -19.42
CA VAL A 336 -12.86 -9.87 -18.53
C VAL A 336 -14.38 -9.98 -18.59
N ASP A 337 -15.00 -10.59 -17.57
CA ASP A 337 -16.38 -11.07 -17.63
C ASP A 337 -17.39 -9.99 -18.06
N PHE A 338 -17.30 -8.79 -17.48
CA PHE A 338 -18.22 -7.70 -17.79
C PHE A 338 -18.06 -7.12 -19.21
N ARG A 339 -16.92 -7.36 -19.87
CA ARG A 339 -16.69 -6.98 -21.27
C ARG A 339 -17.15 -8.05 -22.26
N ALA A 340 -17.28 -9.30 -21.81
CA ALA A 340 -17.64 -10.45 -22.63
C ALA A 340 -19.08 -10.96 -22.37
N ARG A 341 -19.93 -10.17 -21.69
CA ARG A 341 -21.25 -10.59 -21.16
C ARG A 341 -22.13 -11.32 -22.19
N GLU A 342 -22.17 -10.84 -23.43
CA GLU A 342 -22.98 -11.43 -24.50
C GLU A 342 -22.54 -12.85 -24.89
N PHE A 343 -21.28 -13.19 -24.64
CA PHE A 343 -20.70 -14.49 -24.95
C PHE A 343 -20.78 -15.47 -23.78
N LEU A 344 -21.08 -15.01 -22.56
CA LEU A 344 -21.14 -15.87 -21.37
C LEU A 344 -22.34 -16.83 -21.43
N ARG A 345 -22.16 -18.05 -20.96
CA ARG A 345 -23.18 -19.10 -20.87
C ARG A 345 -23.13 -19.73 -19.50
N GLU A 346 -24.31 -19.91 -18.90
CA GLU A 346 -24.42 -20.50 -17.56
C GLU A 346 -23.85 -21.92 -17.54
N ASP A 347 -24.17 -22.72 -18.55
CA ASP A 347 -23.74 -24.11 -18.68
C ASP A 347 -22.99 -24.39 -19.99
N PRO A 348 -22.15 -25.45 -20.04
CA PRO A 348 -21.50 -25.90 -21.25
C PRO A 348 -22.51 -26.40 -22.29
N GLN A 349 -22.32 -25.99 -23.53
CA GLN A 349 -23.15 -26.40 -24.67
C GLN A 349 -22.29 -26.48 -25.96
N PRO A 350 -22.78 -27.10 -27.05
CA PRO A 350 -22.07 -27.10 -28.32
C PRO A 350 -21.67 -25.68 -28.76
N GLY A 351 -20.43 -25.53 -29.21
CA GLY A 351 -19.89 -24.22 -29.62
C GLY A 351 -19.44 -23.31 -28.46
N THR A 352 -19.24 -23.85 -27.25
CA THR A 352 -18.69 -23.11 -26.11
C THR A 352 -17.37 -23.68 -25.62
N VAL A 353 -16.61 -22.85 -24.92
CA VAL A 353 -15.32 -23.15 -24.29
C VAL A 353 -15.48 -23.04 -22.77
N PRO A 354 -14.83 -23.90 -21.97
CA PRO A 354 -14.80 -23.77 -20.52
C PRO A 354 -14.30 -22.40 -20.07
N LEU A 355 -15.02 -21.79 -19.13
CA LEU A 355 -14.62 -20.54 -18.49
C LEU A 355 -14.35 -20.79 -17.01
N ILE A 356 -13.10 -20.57 -16.60
CA ILE A 356 -12.65 -20.90 -15.24
C ILE A 356 -12.59 -19.66 -14.36
N TYR A 357 -13.21 -19.76 -13.18
CA TYR A 357 -13.26 -18.75 -12.13
C TYR A 357 -12.61 -19.27 -10.83
N PRO A 358 -12.28 -18.37 -9.87
CA PRO A 358 -11.81 -18.78 -8.54
C PRO A 358 -12.73 -19.75 -7.79
N CYS A 359 -14.03 -19.76 -8.06
CA CYS A 359 -14.98 -20.68 -7.43
C CYS A 359 -14.82 -22.13 -7.90
N HIS A 360 -14.18 -22.36 -9.05
CA HIS A 360 -13.91 -23.71 -9.58
C HIS A 360 -12.70 -24.38 -8.91
N PHE A 361 -12.07 -23.76 -7.92
CA PHE A 361 -10.90 -24.32 -7.25
C PHE A 361 -11.35 -25.29 -6.17
N GLU A 362 -10.98 -26.56 -6.29
CA GLU A 362 -11.34 -27.62 -5.34
C GLU A 362 -10.22 -28.65 -5.25
N ASP A 363 -9.80 -29.00 -4.02
CA ASP A 363 -8.78 -30.02 -3.71
C ASP A 363 -7.49 -29.96 -4.55
N GLY A 364 -7.04 -28.74 -4.89
CA GLY A 364 -5.83 -28.51 -5.68
C GLY A 364 -6.01 -28.60 -7.19
N PHE A 365 -7.23 -28.81 -7.66
CA PHE A 365 -7.55 -28.91 -9.08
C PHE A 365 -8.68 -27.95 -9.45
N VAL A 366 -8.94 -27.84 -10.74
CA VAL A 366 -10.14 -27.19 -11.25
C VAL A 366 -11.28 -28.21 -11.32
N HIS A 367 -12.35 -27.96 -10.56
CA HIS A 367 -13.63 -28.66 -10.69
C HIS A 367 -14.60 -27.80 -11.47
N TRP A 368 -14.97 -28.30 -12.66
CA TRP A 368 -15.79 -27.61 -13.63
C TRP A 368 -16.58 -28.64 -14.45
N PRO A 369 -17.86 -28.37 -14.79
CA PRO A 369 -18.65 -27.19 -14.44
C PRO A 369 -19.23 -27.24 -13.02
N LEU A 370 -19.55 -26.08 -12.44
CA LEU A 370 -20.36 -25.95 -11.22
C LEU A 370 -21.82 -25.67 -11.57
N LYS A 371 -22.68 -26.68 -11.42
CA LYS A 371 -24.13 -26.54 -11.61
C LYS A 371 -24.75 -25.70 -10.50
N GLY A 372 -25.61 -24.73 -10.88
CA GLY A 372 -26.28 -23.84 -9.93
C GLY A 372 -25.37 -22.78 -9.29
N GLY A 373 -24.15 -22.59 -9.82
CA GLY A 373 -23.24 -21.53 -9.40
C GLY A 373 -23.71 -20.14 -9.85
N ARG A 374 -23.23 -19.08 -9.18
CA ARG A 374 -23.53 -17.69 -9.56
C ARG A 374 -22.72 -17.18 -10.76
N LYS A 375 -21.66 -17.88 -11.12
CA LYS A 375 -20.75 -17.52 -12.22
C LYS A 375 -21.02 -18.44 -13.42
N PRO A 376 -20.93 -17.93 -14.65
CA PRO A 376 -21.13 -18.74 -15.85
C PRO A 376 -20.03 -19.80 -15.96
N ASN A 377 -20.37 -20.99 -16.45
CA ASN A 377 -19.40 -22.05 -16.68
C ASN A 377 -18.74 -21.95 -18.05
N ALA A 378 -19.34 -21.29 -19.04
CA ALA A 378 -18.83 -21.34 -20.40
C ALA A 378 -18.86 -19.99 -21.11
N ILE A 379 -18.10 -19.89 -22.19
CA ILE A 379 -18.05 -18.74 -23.08
C ILE A 379 -18.17 -19.21 -24.52
N ALA A 380 -19.00 -18.54 -25.33
CA ALA A 380 -19.23 -18.89 -26.73
C ALA A 380 -17.93 -18.78 -27.53
N SER A 381 -17.64 -19.80 -28.34
CA SER A 381 -16.51 -19.80 -29.26
C SER A 381 -16.91 -19.10 -30.55
N SER A 382 -16.30 -17.95 -30.83
CA SER A 382 -16.60 -17.11 -31.99
C SER A 382 -15.38 -16.27 -32.37
N ASN A 383 -15.41 -15.61 -33.52
CA ASN A 383 -14.34 -14.69 -33.93
C ASN A 383 -14.11 -13.56 -32.91
N GLY A 384 -15.13 -13.15 -32.15
CA GLY A 384 -15.02 -12.11 -31.12
C GLY A 384 -14.37 -12.58 -29.81
N THR A 385 -14.20 -13.88 -29.61
CA THR A 385 -13.71 -14.47 -28.35
C THR A 385 -12.47 -15.34 -28.52
N ALA A 386 -12.05 -15.62 -29.76
CA ALA A 386 -10.93 -16.52 -30.07
C ALA A 386 -9.62 -16.16 -29.33
N ASP A 387 -9.28 -14.87 -29.24
CA ASP A 387 -8.05 -14.39 -28.58
C ASP A 387 -8.06 -14.54 -27.05
N LEU A 388 -9.24 -14.81 -26.46
CA LEU A 388 -9.42 -14.97 -25.02
C LEU A 388 -9.02 -16.37 -24.52
N PHE A 389 -8.81 -17.32 -25.43
CA PHE A 389 -8.59 -18.72 -25.09
C PHE A 389 -7.12 -19.12 -25.19
N VAL A 390 -6.78 -20.16 -24.45
CA VAL A 390 -5.51 -20.90 -24.58
C VAL A 390 -5.82 -22.35 -24.94
N PRO A 391 -4.89 -23.06 -25.62
CA PRO A 391 -5.10 -24.46 -25.97
C PRO A 391 -5.19 -25.36 -24.72
N ALA A 392 -5.78 -26.53 -24.87
CA ALA A 392 -5.76 -27.57 -23.85
C ALA A 392 -4.32 -27.89 -23.40
N GLY A 393 -4.13 -28.07 -22.10
CA GLY A 393 -2.83 -28.38 -21.52
C GLY A 393 -2.86 -28.28 -20.00
N TYR A 394 -1.80 -28.72 -19.33
CA TYR A 394 -1.69 -28.53 -17.89
C TYR A 394 -1.35 -27.07 -17.59
N TYR A 395 -2.16 -26.40 -16.78
CA TYR A 395 -1.86 -25.05 -16.30
C TYR A 395 -1.89 -25.02 -14.78
N VAL A 396 -1.15 -24.11 -14.17
CA VAL A 396 -1.32 -23.80 -12.74
C VAL A 396 -2.01 -22.47 -12.62
N LEU A 397 -3.08 -22.41 -11.84
CA LEU A 397 -3.89 -21.22 -11.65
C LEU A 397 -3.74 -20.71 -10.22
N THR A 398 -3.71 -19.38 -10.05
CA THR A 398 -3.78 -18.73 -8.73
C THR A 398 -4.87 -17.68 -8.69
N LYS A 399 -5.49 -17.51 -7.52
CA LYS A 399 -6.43 -16.40 -7.28
C LYS A 399 -5.66 -15.07 -7.31
N ARG A 400 -6.18 -14.06 -8.00
CA ARG A 400 -5.63 -12.68 -7.99
C ARG A 400 -6.09 -11.84 -6.81
N PHE A 401 -7.14 -12.28 -6.11
CA PHE A 401 -7.70 -11.53 -4.99
C PHE A 401 -7.83 -12.47 -3.81
N THR A 402 -7.09 -12.16 -2.76
CA THR A 402 -7.09 -12.87 -1.48
C THR A 402 -6.95 -11.84 -0.38
N ALA A 403 -7.82 -11.87 0.63
CA ALA A 403 -7.70 -10.99 1.78
C ALA A 403 -6.46 -11.37 2.63
N LYS A 404 -5.97 -10.43 3.45
CA LYS A 404 -4.78 -10.71 4.30
C LYS A 404 -5.12 -11.70 5.40
N GLU A 405 -6.37 -11.70 5.82
CA GLU A 405 -6.97 -12.51 6.87
C GLU A 405 -7.30 -13.93 6.39
N GLU A 406 -7.28 -14.17 5.08
CA GLU A 406 -7.43 -15.53 4.55
C GLU A 406 -6.26 -16.40 5.03
N ARG A 407 -6.58 -17.68 5.27
CA ARG A 407 -5.60 -18.69 5.70
C ARG A 407 -4.38 -18.73 4.78
N ARG A 408 -4.56 -18.46 3.48
CA ARG A 408 -3.49 -18.30 2.50
C ARG A 408 -3.72 -17.09 1.61
N ARG A 409 -2.64 -16.42 1.24
CA ARG A 409 -2.56 -15.43 0.16
C ARG A 409 -2.39 -16.08 -1.20
N ILE A 410 -1.62 -17.16 -1.29
CA ILE A 410 -1.44 -17.89 -2.55
C ILE A 410 -2.20 -19.20 -2.46
N VAL A 411 -3.12 -19.41 -3.42
CA VAL A 411 -3.84 -20.66 -3.59
C VAL A 411 -3.61 -21.11 -5.03
N GLY A 412 -2.75 -22.10 -5.20
CA GLY A 412 -2.43 -22.71 -6.49
C GLY A 412 -3.29 -23.94 -6.77
N VAL A 413 -3.85 -24.06 -7.97
CA VAL A 413 -4.52 -25.29 -8.42
C VAL A 413 -4.07 -25.68 -9.82
N VAL A 414 -4.17 -26.96 -10.15
CA VAL A 414 -3.85 -27.48 -11.47
C VAL A 414 -5.12 -27.56 -12.32
N TYR A 415 -5.10 -26.90 -13.48
CA TYR A 415 -6.00 -27.24 -14.58
C TYR A 415 -5.42 -28.47 -15.28
N ASP A 416 -6.17 -29.56 -15.28
CA ASP A 416 -5.75 -30.86 -15.83
C ASP A 416 -6.61 -31.19 -17.07
N PRO A 417 -6.01 -31.25 -18.27
CA PRO A 417 -6.76 -31.51 -19.50
C PRO A 417 -7.36 -32.92 -19.54
N THR A 418 -6.94 -33.83 -18.66
CA THR A 418 -7.54 -35.17 -18.53
C THR A 418 -8.83 -35.16 -17.69
N ARG A 419 -9.10 -34.09 -16.95
CA ARG A 419 -10.31 -33.91 -16.12
C ARG A 419 -11.38 -33.06 -16.80
N ILE A 420 -10.97 -32.19 -17.71
CA ILE A 420 -11.86 -31.27 -18.44
C ILE A 420 -11.61 -31.47 -19.93
N ASP A 421 -12.52 -32.21 -20.57
CA ASP A 421 -12.44 -32.52 -22.00
C ASP A 421 -12.86 -31.30 -22.84
N SER A 422 -11.87 -30.50 -23.24
CA SER A 422 -12.06 -29.38 -24.16
C SER A 422 -10.75 -29.01 -24.85
N PRO A 423 -10.77 -28.69 -26.16
CA PRO A 423 -9.55 -28.32 -26.91
C PRO A 423 -8.98 -26.95 -26.53
N GLN A 424 -9.77 -26.11 -25.87
CA GLN A 424 -9.39 -24.77 -25.45
C GLN A 424 -9.98 -24.46 -24.08
N VAL A 425 -9.45 -23.43 -23.40
CA VAL A 425 -9.98 -22.95 -22.13
C VAL A 425 -9.83 -21.44 -22.02
N GLY A 426 -10.84 -20.78 -21.44
CA GLY A 426 -10.81 -19.39 -21.02
C GLY A 426 -10.51 -19.26 -19.53
N PHE A 427 -9.50 -18.47 -19.17
CA PHE A 427 -9.23 -18.10 -17.78
C PHE A 427 -9.73 -16.69 -17.50
N GLU A 428 -10.53 -16.54 -16.46
CA GLU A 428 -11.09 -15.25 -16.08
C GLU A 428 -10.09 -14.34 -15.37
N ASN A 429 -10.25 -13.02 -15.51
CA ASN A 429 -9.27 -12.03 -15.11
C ASN A 429 -9.05 -11.89 -13.59
N HIS A 430 -9.79 -12.58 -12.72
CA HIS A 430 -9.49 -12.73 -11.30
C HIS A 430 -8.55 -13.91 -11.02
N LEU A 431 -8.03 -14.57 -12.07
CA LEU A 431 -7.01 -15.60 -12.00
C LEU A 431 -5.70 -15.13 -12.63
N ASN A 432 -4.58 -15.66 -12.13
CA ASN A 432 -3.36 -15.77 -12.91
C ASN A 432 -3.21 -17.22 -13.37
N TYR A 433 -2.57 -17.45 -14.52
CA TYR A 433 -2.27 -18.78 -15.04
C TYR A 433 -0.80 -18.85 -15.46
N PHE A 434 -0.13 -19.95 -15.09
CA PHE A 434 1.25 -20.26 -15.46
C PHE A 434 1.26 -21.12 -16.71
N HIS A 435 2.10 -20.78 -17.67
CA HIS A 435 2.12 -21.36 -19.03
C HIS A 435 3.53 -21.34 -19.65
N CYS A 436 3.76 -22.17 -20.67
CA CYS A 436 4.94 -22.10 -21.54
C CYS A 436 4.55 -21.37 -22.83
N ARG A 437 4.83 -20.06 -22.95
CA ARG A 437 4.49 -19.25 -24.15
C ARG A 437 3.05 -19.47 -24.66
N GLY A 438 2.07 -19.34 -23.76
CA GLY A 438 0.65 -19.55 -24.03
C GLY A 438 0.18 -21.00 -24.08
N HIS A 439 1.06 -21.99 -23.92
CA HIS A 439 0.73 -23.41 -23.92
C HIS A 439 0.85 -24.03 -22.52
N GLY A 440 0.30 -25.23 -22.33
CA GLY A 440 0.41 -25.97 -21.08
C GLY A 440 1.85 -26.32 -20.69
N LEU A 441 2.05 -26.56 -19.40
CA LEU A 441 3.28 -27.05 -18.78
C LEU A 441 3.37 -28.58 -18.88
N PRO A 442 4.57 -29.17 -18.70
CA PRO A 442 4.70 -30.60 -18.39
C PRO A 442 3.93 -30.97 -17.10
N PRO A 443 3.29 -32.14 -17.02
CA PRO A 443 2.40 -32.51 -15.90
C PRO A 443 3.10 -32.44 -14.52
N ASP A 444 4.28 -33.04 -14.40
CA ASP A 444 5.04 -33.06 -13.13
C ASP A 444 5.48 -31.65 -12.72
N LEU A 445 5.80 -30.79 -13.70
CA LEU A 445 6.19 -29.41 -13.45
C LEU A 445 4.98 -28.59 -12.96
N ALA A 446 3.81 -28.78 -13.55
CA ALA A 446 2.57 -28.13 -13.11
C ALA A 446 2.20 -28.54 -11.68
N ARG A 447 2.24 -29.84 -11.39
CA ARG A 447 1.96 -30.37 -10.05
C ARG A 447 2.96 -29.85 -9.01
N GLY A 448 4.25 -29.88 -9.33
CA GLY A 448 5.29 -29.36 -8.45
C GLY A 448 5.12 -27.89 -8.14
N LEU A 449 4.81 -27.09 -9.16
CA LEU A 449 4.54 -25.68 -9.00
C LEU A 449 3.30 -25.44 -8.12
N ALA A 450 2.22 -26.23 -8.29
CA ALA A 450 1.06 -26.13 -7.41
C ALA A 450 1.40 -26.48 -5.95
N VAL A 451 2.21 -27.53 -5.70
CA VAL A 451 2.69 -27.89 -4.36
C VAL A 451 3.49 -26.73 -3.75
N PHE A 452 4.48 -26.20 -4.47
CA PHE A 452 5.31 -25.09 -3.97
C PHE A 452 4.48 -23.83 -3.69
N LEU A 453 3.56 -23.48 -4.59
CA LEU A 453 2.69 -22.31 -4.45
C LEU A 453 1.76 -22.39 -3.22
N ASN A 454 1.46 -23.59 -2.73
CA ASN A 454 0.63 -23.80 -1.54
C ASN A 454 1.43 -24.04 -0.25
N SER A 455 2.77 -23.92 -0.30
CA SER A 455 3.62 -24.07 0.88
C SER A 455 3.49 -22.90 1.86
N SER A 456 3.63 -23.20 3.16
CA SER A 456 3.62 -22.18 4.22
C SER A 456 4.78 -21.21 4.05
N LEU A 457 5.94 -21.69 3.61
CA LEU A 457 7.13 -20.86 3.39
C LEU A 457 6.87 -19.78 2.33
N LEU A 458 6.32 -20.16 1.17
CA LEU A 458 6.01 -19.19 0.11
C LEU A 458 4.88 -18.25 0.54
N ASP A 459 3.85 -18.75 1.23
CA ASP A 459 2.75 -17.92 1.72
C ASP A 459 3.24 -16.85 2.71
N GLN A 460 4.09 -17.24 3.66
CA GLN A 460 4.73 -16.32 4.60
C GLN A 460 5.60 -15.29 3.87
N TYR A 461 6.42 -15.73 2.92
CA TYR A 461 7.27 -14.84 2.12
C TYR A 461 6.44 -13.83 1.32
N PHE A 462 5.38 -14.28 0.65
CA PHE A 462 4.49 -13.42 -0.10
C PHE A 462 3.82 -12.36 0.79
N ARG A 463 3.47 -12.70 2.04
CA ARG A 463 2.92 -11.75 3.02
C ARG A 463 3.92 -10.66 3.44
N LEU A 464 5.24 -10.91 3.36
CA LEU A 464 6.25 -9.92 3.73
C LEU A 464 6.26 -8.70 2.81
N PHE A 465 5.98 -8.90 1.52
CA PHE A 465 5.98 -7.81 0.54
C PHE A 465 4.60 -7.47 -0.03
N SER A 466 3.59 -8.35 0.06
CA SER A 466 2.23 -8.07 -0.42
C SER A 466 1.32 -7.43 0.64
N GLY A 467 1.36 -6.11 0.75
CA GLY A 467 0.50 -5.28 1.61
C GLY A 467 -0.91 -4.96 1.07
N HIS A 468 -1.25 -5.46 -0.12
CA HIS A 468 -2.58 -5.29 -0.74
C HIS A 468 -3.31 -6.63 -0.87
N THR A 469 -4.61 -6.61 -1.18
CA THR A 469 -5.44 -7.81 -1.42
C THR A 469 -5.17 -8.50 -2.75
N GLN A 470 -4.40 -7.88 -3.64
CA GLN A 470 -4.09 -8.44 -4.95
C GLN A 470 -2.89 -9.39 -4.90
N VAL A 471 -2.90 -10.40 -5.77
CA VAL A 471 -1.77 -11.27 -6.12
C VAL A 471 -1.44 -11.00 -7.59
N ASN A 472 -0.46 -10.13 -7.85
CA ASN A 472 -0.17 -9.71 -9.23
C ASN A 472 0.76 -10.71 -9.92
N ALA A 473 0.56 -10.91 -11.22
CA ALA A 473 1.48 -11.69 -12.04
C ALA A 473 2.92 -11.15 -11.97
N THR A 474 3.10 -9.83 -11.85
CA THR A 474 4.43 -9.20 -11.68
C THR A 474 5.12 -9.60 -10.39
N ASP A 475 4.35 -9.78 -9.32
CA ASP A 475 4.88 -10.18 -8.02
C ASP A 475 5.34 -11.63 -8.10
N LEU A 476 4.51 -12.49 -8.71
CA LEU A 476 4.84 -13.89 -8.95
C LEU A 476 6.11 -14.04 -9.81
N ARG A 477 6.27 -13.24 -10.87
CA ARG A 477 7.48 -13.27 -11.72
C ARG A 477 8.77 -12.93 -10.99
N LYS A 478 8.71 -12.11 -9.94
CA LYS A 478 9.89 -11.66 -9.19
C LYS A 478 10.34 -12.65 -8.11
N MET A 479 9.47 -13.59 -7.75
CA MET A 479 9.82 -14.60 -6.74
C MET A 479 10.86 -15.58 -7.29
N ARG A 480 11.59 -16.20 -6.37
CA ARG A 480 12.47 -17.32 -6.67
C ARG A 480 11.78 -18.64 -6.40
N TYR A 481 12.16 -19.64 -7.17
CA TYR A 481 11.54 -20.95 -7.22
C TYR A 481 12.59 -22.06 -7.07
N PRO A 482 12.19 -23.27 -6.63
CA PRO A 482 13.00 -24.47 -6.78
C PRO A 482 13.44 -24.68 -8.22
N SER A 483 14.56 -25.38 -8.42
CA SER A 483 15.02 -25.77 -9.75
C SER A 483 13.97 -26.61 -10.48
N ARG A 484 14.13 -26.79 -11.79
CA ARG A 484 13.21 -27.61 -12.58
C ARG A 484 13.13 -29.05 -12.06
N GLU A 485 14.27 -29.63 -11.70
CA GLU A 485 14.38 -30.98 -11.14
C GLU A 485 13.67 -31.07 -9.79
N GLN A 486 13.92 -30.10 -8.91
CA GLN A 486 13.28 -29.99 -7.61
C GLN A 486 11.77 -29.82 -7.72
N MET A 487 11.32 -29.01 -8.67
CA MET A 487 9.90 -28.82 -8.95
C MET A 487 9.26 -30.13 -9.40
N SER A 488 9.89 -30.87 -10.31
CA SER A 488 9.42 -32.19 -10.71
C SER A 488 9.41 -33.20 -9.54
N GLN A 489 10.36 -33.13 -8.60
CA GLN A 489 10.34 -33.92 -7.37
C GLN A 489 9.13 -33.60 -6.50
N LEU A 490 8.84 -32.32 -6.26
CA LEU A 490 7.63 -31.89 -5.55
C LEU A 490 6.35 -32.36 -6.25
N GLY A 491 6.35 -32.39 -7.58
CA GLY A 491 5.18 -32.81 -8.37
C GLY A 491 4.76 -34.25 -8.14
N ARG A 492 5.68 -35.12 -7.71
CA ARG A 492 5.39 -36.53 -7.40
C ARG A 492 4.56 -36.69 -6.12
N GLU A 493 4.58 -35.72 -5.22
CA GLU A 493 3.77 -35.72 -4.00
C GLU A 493 2.27 -35.52 -4.32
N MET A 494 1.94 -34.87 -5.44
CA MET A 494 0.57 -34.56 -5.82
C MET A 494 0.01 -35.57 -6.82
N THR A 495 -1.02 -36.32 -6.43
CA THR A 495 -1.66 -37.34 -7.27
C THR A 495 -3.04 -36.89 -7.75
N SER A 496 -4.11 -37.40 -7.15
CA SER A 496 -5.50 -37.05 -7.48
C SER A 496 -5.99 -35.80 -6.73
N THR A 497 -5.35 -35.45 -5.62
CA THR A 497 -5.63 -34.27 -4.79
C THR A 497 -4.33 -33.58 -4.38
N LEU A 498 -4.42 -32.32 -3.95
CA LEU A 498 -3.31 -31.66 -3.26
C LEU A 498 -3.02 -32.38 -1.94
N PRO A 499 -1.74 -32.57 -1.57
CA PRO A 499 -1.40 -33.09 -0.24
C PRO A 499 -1.87 -32.16 0.89
N ASP A 500 -1.98 -32.71 2.09
CA ASP A 500 -2.22 -31.89 3.27
C ASP A 500 -1.03 -30.94 3.55
N GLN A 501 -1.25 -29.95 4.41
CA GLN A 501 -0.24 -28.90 4.63
C GLN A 501 1.08 -29.42 5.18
N GLN A 502 1.03 -30.38 6.09
CA GLN A 502 2.23 -30.91 6.73
C GLN A 502 3.08 -31.64 5.69
N SER A 503 2.44 -32.40 4.81
CA SER A 503 3.07 -33.08 3.68
C SER A 503 3.70 -32.10 2.68
N ILE A 504 2.99 -31.02 2.30
CA ILE A 504 3.55 -29.96 1.43
C ILE A 504 4.79 -29.33 2.06
N ASP A 505 4.69 -28.91 3.31
CA ASP A 505 5.77 -28.20 3.99
C ASP A 505 6.99 -29.11 4.19
N ALA A 506 6.79 -30.39 4.50
CA ALA A 506 7.86 -31.38 4.60
C ALA A 506 8.57 -31.61 3.24
N ALA A 507 7.81 -31.67 2.14
CA ALA A 507 8.37 -31.83 0.81
C ALA A 507 9.21 -30.62 0.38
N VAL A 508 8.72 -29.40 0.64
CA VAL A 508 9.46 -28.15 0.37
C VAL A 508 10.70 -28.05 1.26
N GLU A 509 10.61 -28.44 2.53
CA GLU A 509 11.73 -28.46 3.46
C GLU A 509 12.84 -29.43 3.00
N LYS A 510 12.47 -30.61 2.48
CA LYS A 510 13.44 -31.57 1.94
C LYS A 510 14.24 -30.96 0.79
N VAL A 511 13.54 -30.36 -0.17
CA VAL A 511 14.14 -29.69 -1.34
C VAL A 511 15.00 -28.49 -0.91
N HIS A 512 14.54 -27.73 0.07
CA HIS A 512 15.29 -26.62 0.65
C HIS A 512 16.64 -27.07 1.23
N ASN A 513 16.64 -28.16 2.01
CA ASN A 513 17.86 -28.69 2.63
C ASN A 513 18.91 -29.21 1.63
N GLU A 514 18.48 -29.69 0.46
CA GLU A 514 19.39 -30.07 -0.65
C GLU A 514 20.22 -28.87 -1.15
N ASN A 515 19.64 -27.66 -1.15
CA ASN A 515 20.35 -26.44 -1.55
C ASN A 515 21.41 -26.02 -0.51
N GLY A 516 21.10 -26.15 0.78
CA GLY A 516 22.03 -25.85 1.88
C GLY A 516 23.27 -26.76 1.92
N GLN A 517 23.13 -28.03 1.55
CA GLN A 517 24.27 -28.96 1.46
C GLN A 517 25.20 -28.67 0.28
N THR A 518 24.68 -28.08 -0.79
CA THR A 518 25.45 -27.72 -1.98
C THR A 518 26.27 -26.43 -1.74
N TYR A 519 25.71 -25.47 -1.00
CA TYR A 519 26.41 -24.23 -0.60
C TYR A 519 27.63 -24.50 0.31
N ASN A 520 27.54 -25.46 1.24
CA ASN A 520 28.64 -25.80 2.16
C ASN A 520 29.75 -26.65 1.52
N ARG A 521 29.58 -27.14 0.29
CA ARG A 521 30.62 -27.91 -0.43
C ARG A 521 31.47 -27.05 -1.38
N HIS A 522 31.10 -25.78 -1.58
CA HIS A 522 31.80 -24.84 -2.47
C HIS A 522 32.22 -23.55 -1.76
N GLY A 523 32.12 -23.51 -0.42
CA GLY A 523 32.63 -22.44 0.44
C GLY A 523 34.00 -22.77 1.02
#